data_AF-A0A8R7TKY4-F1
#
_entry.id   AF-A0A8R7TKY4-F1
#
_cell.length_a   1.000
_cell.length_b   1.000
_cell.length_c   1.000
_cell.angle_alpha   90.00
_cell.angle_beta   90.00
_cell.angle_gamma   90.00
#
_symmetry.space_group_name_H-M   'P 1'
#
loop_
_entity.id
_entity.type
_entity.pdbx_description
1 polymer ?
#
loop_
_entity_poly.entity_id
_entity_poly.type
_entity_poly.pdbx_seq_one_letter_code
_entity_poly.pdbx_strand_id
1 'polypeptide(L)' 'MVMCEHGQPAKRHVCFEGISTGRRFIACGLDEASSCGVVQWVDEEWPEHLHNALHKLWLLYED' A
#
# COMPACT_ATOMS: atom_id res chain seq x y z
N MET A 1 11.35 10.56 9.98
CA MET A 1 11.74 9.25 9.42
C MET A 1 10.93 8.21 10.17
N VAL A 2 10.18 7.35 9.47
CA VAL A 2 9.40 6.29 10.11
C VAL A 2 10.35 5.13 10.41
N MET A 3 10.36 4.65 11.64
CA MET A 3 11.13 3.48 12.06
C MET A 3 10.20 2.28 12.10
N CYS A 4 10.65 1.14 11.60
CA CYS A 4 9.94 -0.11 11.79
C CYS A 4 10.30 -0.72 13.15
N GLU A 5 9.54 -1.73 13.58
CA GLU A 5 9.75 -2.38 14.89
C GLU A 5 11.09 -3.12 14.99
N HIS A 6 11.73 -3.41 13.85
CA HIS A 6 13.08 -3.98 13.79
C HIS A 6 14.20 -2.94 14.03
N GLY A 7 13.85 -1.70 14.36
CA GLY A 7 14.81 -0.60 14.56
C GLY A 7 15.49 -0.14 13.27
N GLN A 8 14.95 -0.49 12.10
CA GLN A 8 15.44 -0.06 10.79
C GLN A 8 14.55 1.06 10.21
N PRO A 9 15.09 1.94 9.36
CA PRO A 9 14.27 2.90 8.61
C PRO A 9 13.26 2.19 7.71
N ALA A 10 12.00 2.59 7.79
CA ALA A 10 10.96 2.12 6.89
C ALA A 10 11.19 2.69 5.47
N LYS A 11 10.81 1.91 4.45
CA LYS A 11 11.04 2.22 3.04
C LYS A 11 9.74 2.67 2.37
N ARG A 12 9.84 3.34 1.22
CA ARG A 12 8.68 3.73 0.41
C ARG A 12 8.30 2.58 -0.53
N HIS A 13 7.01 2.33 -0.63
CA HIS A 13 6.39 1.30 -1.45
C HIS A 13 5.20 1.91 -2.21
N VAL A 14 4.73 1.18 -3.22
CA VAL A 14 3.52 1.49 -3.98
C VAL A 14 2.60 0.29 -3.82
N CYS A 15 1.33 0.53 -3.53
CA CYS A 15 0.34 -0.53 -3.46
C CYS A 15 0.00 -0.97 -4.88
N PHE A 16 0.06 -2.27 -5.15
CA PHE A 16 -0.19 -2.82 -6.47
C PHE A 16 -1.55 -3.48 -6.59
N GLU A 17 -2.28 -3.69 -5.50
CA GLU A 17 -3.50 -4.50 -5.47
C GLU A 17 -4.71 -3.74 -4.89
N GLY A 18 -5.89 -4.11 -5.36
CA GLY A 18 -7.18 -3.60 -4.87
C GLY A 18 -7.40 -2.11 -5.10
N ILE A 19 -8.29 -1.53 -4.29
CA ILE A 19 -8.72 -0.11 -4.46
C ILE A 19 -7.61 0.90 -4.14
N SER A 20 -6.50 0.47 -3.53
CA SER A 20 -5.36 1.32 -3.23
C SER A 20 -4.26 1.26 -4.28
N THR A 21 -4.46 0.53 -5.39
CA THR A 21 -3.49 0.45 -6.49
C THR A 21 -2.99 1.84 -6.89
N GLY A 22 -1.67 1.98 -6.97
CA GLY A 22 -0.97 3.22 -7.30
C GLY A 22 -0.68 4.14 -6.10
N ARG A 23 -1.29 3.93 -4.93
CA ARG A 23 -1.02 4.75 -3.73
C ARG A 23 0.34 4.42 -3.12
N ARG A 24 1.06 5.45 -2.68
CA ARG A 24 2.35 5.29 -2.00
C ARG A 24 2.17 5.17 -0.50
N PHE A 25 2.93 4.27 0.10
CA PHE A 25 3.00 4.09 1.54
C PHE A 25 4.44 3.86 2.00
N ILE A 26 4.68 4.07 3.28
CA ILE A 26 5.93 3.77 3.97
C ILE A 26 5.68 2.51 4.80
N ALA A 27 6.52 1.49 4.64
CA ALA A 27 6.40 0.22 5.35
C ALA A 27 7.75 -0.41 5.69
N CYS A 28 7.70 -1.53 6.42
CA CYS A 28 8.88 -2.32 6.71
C CYS A 28 9.59 -2.71 5.40
N GLY A 29 10.92 -2.57 5.37
CA GLY A 29 11.72 -2.93 4.20
C GLY A 29 12.04 -4.43 4.07
N LEU A 30 11.48 -5.27 4.94
CA LEU A 30 11.53 -6.73 4.85
C LEU A 30 10.40 -7.24 3.94
N ASP A 31 10.47 -8.50 3.55
CA ASP A 31 9.42 -9.17 2.78
C ASP A 31 8.13 -9.31 3.60
N GLU A 32 7.02 -9.62 2.92
CA GLU A 32 5.69 -9.67 3.54
C GLU A 32 5.64 -10.65 4.73
N ALA A 33 6.32 -11.79 4.61
CA ALA A 33 6.38 -12.81 5.66
C ALA A 33 7.14 -12.35 6.91
N SER A 34 8.12 -11.44 6.78
CA SER A 34 8.94 -10.95 7.89
C SER A 34 8.66 -9.49 8.26
N SER A 35 7.69 -8.85 7.60
CA SER A 35 7.32 -7.47 7.85
C SER A 35 6.69 -7.33 9.23
N CYS A 36 7.07 -6.29 9.98
CA CYS A 36 6.44 -5.98 11.27
C CYS A 36 5.06 -5.30 11.14
N GLY A 37 4.50 -5.22 9.92
CA GLY A 37 3.18 -4.63 9.70
C GLY A 37 3.09 -3.11 9.83
N VAL A 38 4.21 -2.40 10.03
CA VAL A 38 4.18 -0.92 10.03
C VAL A 38 3.78 -0.42 8.66
N VAL A 39 2.74 0.41 8.59
CA VAL A 39 2.24 1.03 7.36
C VAL A 39 1.83 2.46 7.65
N GLN A 40 2.32 3.39 6.84
CA GLN A 40 1.89 4.78 6.84
C GLN A 40 1.69 5.27 5.41
N TRP A 41 0.47 5.70 5.09
CA TRP A 41 0.16 6.23 3.77
C TRP A 41 0.81 7.59 3.54
N VAL A 42 1.38 7.78 2.35
CA VAL A 42 1.95 9.06 1.89
C VAL A 42 0.90 9.85 1.12
N ASP A 43 0.16 9.15 0.27
CA ASP A 43 -0.93 9.73 -0.52
C ASP A 43 -2.25 9.63 0.25
N GLU A 44 -3.08 10.65 0.10
CA GLU A 44 -4.47 10.60 0.56
C GLU A 44 -5.22 9.44 -0.09
N GLU A 45 -6.38 9.11 0.47
CA GLU A 45 -7.26 8.13 -0.17
C GLU A 45 -7.72 8.64 -1.52
N TRP A 46 -7.97 7.70 -2.43
CA TRP A 46 -8.47 8.10 -3.73
C TRP A 46 -9.88 8.67 -3.60
N PRO A 47 -10.22 9.68 -4.43
CA PRO A 47 -11.60 10.12 -4.52
C PRO A 47 -12.49 8.94 -4.95
N GLU A 48 -13.76 8.97 -4.54
CA GLU A 48 -14.70 7.86 -4.70
C GLU A 48 -14.79 7.32 -6.14
N HIS A 49 -14.77 8.20 -7.15
CA HIS A 49 -14.82 7.79 -8.55
C HIS A 49 -13.63 6.90 -8.95
N LEU A 50 -12.44 7.15 -8.37
CA LEU A 50 -11.24 6.38 -8.65
C LEU A 50 -11.24 5.07 -7.85
N HIS A 51 -11.73 5.05 -6.59
CA HIS A 51 -11.98 3.78 -5.88
C HIS A 51 -12.92 2.86 -6.68
N ASN A 52 -14.02 3.41 -7.21
CA ASN A 52 -14.98 2.65 -8.01
C ASN A 52 -14.38 2.13 -9.32
N ALA A 53 -13.53 2.93 -9.98
CA ALA A 53 -12.85 2.51 -11.20
C ALA A 53 -11.84 1.38 -10.91
N LEU A 54 -11.02 1.52 -9.87
CA LEU A 54 -10.05 0.50 -9.45
C LEU A 54 -10.75 -0.79 -9.02
N HIS A 55 -11.82 -0.69 -8.21
CA HIS A 55 -12.60 -1.86 -7.81
C HIS A 55 -13.13 -2.64 -9.02
N LYS A 56 -13.73 -1.96 -10.01
CA LYS A 56 -14.19 -2.60 -11.25
C LYS A 56 -13.04 -3.22 -12.05
N LEU A 57 -11.89 -2.56 -12.09
CA LEU A 57 -10.71 -3.08 -12.78
C LEU A 57 -10.21 -4.38 -12.14
N TRP A 58 -10.16 -4.44 -10.81
CA TRP A 58 -9.77 -5.65 -10.09
C TRP A 58 -10.78 -6.79 -10.23
N LEU A 59 -12.08 -6.48 -10.19
CA LEU A 59 -13.12 -7.48 -10.48
C LEU A 59 -12.96 -8.10 -11.87
N LEU A 60 -12.52 -7.34 -12.88
CA LEU A 60 -12.26 -7.87 -14.22
C LEU A 60 -10.97 -8.71 -14.32
N TYR A 61 -10.05 -8.55 -13.38
CA TYR A 61 -8.79 -9.31 -13.35
C TYR A 61 -8.94 -10.64 -12.58
N GLU A 62 -9.82 -10.65 -11.59
CA GLU A 62 -10.09 -11.81 -10.72
C GLU A 62 -11.12 -12.79 -11.30
N ASP A 63 -11.80 -12.42 -12.40
CA ASP A 63 -12.80 -13.22 -13.14
C ASP A 63 -12.20 -13.81 -14.44
#